data_AF-A0A368FRM6-F1
#
_entry.id   AF-A0A368FRM6-F1
#
_cell.length_a   1.000
_cell.length_b   1.000
_cell.length_c   1.000
_cell.angle_alpha   90.00
_cell.angle_beta   90.00
_cell.angle_gamma   90.00
#
_symmetry.space_group_name_H-M   'P 1'
#
loop_
_entity.id
_entity.type
_entity.pdbx_description
1 polymer ?
#
loop_
_entity_poly.entity_id
_entity_poly.type
_entity_poly.pdbx_seq_one_letter_code
_entity_poly.pdbx_strand_id
1 'polypeptide(L)'
;MAVNDPDILSLSMPAVTGVASATDLSRLFSLALDGTLIGNSTLERISTPTLDDWHLERVALWPVRKGHGFFYDRNPLVPGKFVFGHPGYGCQFVLADPSNQLTIAYVANGLKTGTAEVCTTYMRLQRAVYDALRDS
;
A
#
# COMPACT_ATOMS: atom_id res chain seq x y z
N MET A 1 19.28 -1.66 15.89
CA MET A 1 17.89 -1.55 16.36
C MET A 1 17.24 -2.89 16.13
N ALA A 2 16.80 -3.58 17.18
CA ALA A 2 16.02 -4.81 17.02
C ALA A 2 14.59 -4.40 16.63
N VAL A 3 14.10 -4.91 15.50
CA VAL A 3 12.73 -4.63 15.00
C VAL A 3 11.64 -5.39 15.78
N ASN A 4 12.05 -6.27 16.68
CA ASN A 4 11.18 -7.06 17.55
C ASN A 4 11.58 -6.84 19.01
N ASP A 5 11.58 -5.58 19.42
CA ASP A 5 11.85 -5.15 20.79
C ASP A 5 10.52 -4.60 21.38
N PRO A 6 9.98 -5.20 22.46
CA PRO A 6 8.70 -4.77 23.02
C PRO A 6 8.72 -3.32 23.49
N ASP A 7 9.86 -2.79 23.95
CA ASP A 7 9.95 -1.41 24.40
C ASP A 7 9.79 -0.46 23.20
N ILE A 8 10.39 -0.80 22.05
CA ILE A 8 10.23 -0.05 20.80
C ILE A 8 8.81 -0.20 20.24
N LEU A 9 8.23 -1.41 20.25
CA LEU A 9 6.88 -1.65 19.74
C LEU A 9 5.80 -0.95 20.59
N SER A 10 6.07 -0.70 21.88
CA SER A 10 5.18 0.05 22.76
C SER A 10 5.15 1.55 22.47
N LEU A 11 6.13 2.07 21.72
CA LEU A 11 6.18 3.48 21.35
C LEU A 11 5.10 3.81 20.30
N SER A 12 4.36 4.88 20.55
CA SER A 12 3.38 5.43 19.60
C SER A 12 4.08 6.20 18.47
N MET A 13 4.71 5.48 17.54
CA MET A 13 5.36 6.03 16.35
C MET A 13 4.63 5.55 15.08
N PRO A 14 3.59 6.27 14.62
CA PRO A 14 2.73 5.84 13.50
C PRO A 14 3.48 5.55 12.19
N ALA A 15 4.69 6.11 12.03
CA ALA A 15 5.51 5.91 10.85
C ALA A 15 6.18 4.51 10.79
N VAL A 16 6.43 3.85 11.92
CA VAL A 16 7.34 2.68 11.95
C VAL A 16 6.99 1.56 12.94
N THR A 17 6.18 1.79 13.98
CA THR A 17 5.89 0.78 15.02
C THR A 17 4.57 0.03 14.83
N GLY A 18 3.93 0.16 13.66
CA GLY A 18 2.70 -0.58 13.36
C GLY A 18 2.93 -2.09 13.29
N VAL A 19 2.12 -2.86 14.02
CA VAL A 19 2.11 -4.33 13.99
C VAL A 19 0.71 -4.80 13.58
N ALA A 20 0.64 -5.59 12.50
CA ALA A 20 -0.62 -6.13 11.99
C ALA A 20 -0.39 -7.46 11.25
N SER A 21 -1.44 -8.27 11.16
CA SER A 21 -1.49 -9.39 10.22
C SER A 21 -1.91 -8.91 8.82
N ALA A 22 -1.61 -9.69 7.77
CA ALA A 22 -2.10 -9.37 6.42
C ALA A 22 -3.63 -9.28 6.39
N THR A 23 -4.31 -10.19 7.09
CA THR A 23 -5.78 -10.26 7.15
C THR A 23 -6.39 -9.02 7.80
N ASP A 24 -5.86 -8.58 8.94
CA ASP A 24 -6.39 -7.41 9.64
C ASP A 24 -6.11 -6.12 8.86
N LEU A 25 -4.90 -6.02 8.28
CA LEU A 25 -4.52 -4.88 7.45
C LEU A 25 -5.37 -4.82 6.17
N SER A 26 -5.60 -5.94 5.50
CA SER A 26 -6.47 -5.97 4.33
C SER A 26 -7.92 -5.62 4.69
N ARG A 27 -8.41 -6.14 5.82
CA ARG A 27 -9.76 -5.85 6.29
C ARG A 27 -9.96 -4.36 6.60
N LEU A 28 -8.99 -3.73 7.25
CA LEU A 28 -9.03 -2.29 7.53
C LEU A 28 -9.21 -1.48 6.25
N PHE A 29 -8.43 -1.75 5.22
CA PHE A 29 -8.52 -1.03 3.95
C PHE A 29 -9.79 -1.40 3.16
N SER A 30 -10.27 -2.65 3.23
CA SER A 30 -11.56 -3.02 2.63
C SER A 30 -12.73 -2.26 3.25
N LEU A 31 -12.75 -2.10 4.59
CA LEU A 31 -13.75 -1.28 5.29
C LEU A 31 -13.61 0.22 5.00
N ALA A 32 -12.44 0.68 4.55
CA ALA A 32 -12.28 2.04 4.05
C ALA A 32 -12.82 2.18 2.62
N LEU A 33 -12.64 1.16 1.78
CA LEU A 33 -13.12 1.14 0.39
C LEU A 33 -14.64 1.00 0.28
N ASP A 34 -15.28 0.24 1.18
CA ASP A 34 -16.74 0.03 1.18
C ASP A 34 -17.54 1.19 1.82
N GLY A 35 -16.85 2.18 2.37
CA GLY A 35 -17.45 3.36 2.99
C GLY A 35 -17.74 3.24 4.49
N THR A 36 -17.43 2.10 5.12
CA THR A 36 -17.70 1.87 6.55
C THR A 36 -16.84 2.74 7.46
N LEU A 37 -15.55 2.92 7.13
CA LEU A 37 -14.61 3.72 7.94
C LEU A 37 -14.49 5.17 7.49
N ILE A 38 -14.59 5.42 6.19
CA ILE A 38 -14.46 6.77 5.61
C ILE A 38 -15.57 6.99 4.59
N GLY A 39 -16.13 8.20 4.54
CA GLY A 39 -17.18 8.51 3.58
C GLY A 39 -16.66 8.59 2.13
N ASN A 40 -17.55 8.39 1.17
CA ASN A 40 -17.23 8.38 -0.27
C ASN A 40 -16.48 9.63 -0.75
N SER A 41 -16.82 10.82 -0.24
CA SER A 41 -16.12 12.07 -0.60
C SER A 41 -14.67 12.09 -0.13
N THR A 42 -14.38 11.46 1.01
CA THR A 42 -13.00 11.31 1.50
C THR A 42 -12.28 10.26 0.68
N LEU A 43 -12.91 9.12 0.40
CA LEU A 43 -12.33 8.07 -0.45
C LEU A 43 -12.00 8.61 -1.85
N GLU A 44 -12.92 9.34 -2.48
CA GLU A 44 -12.71 9.96 -3.80
C GLU A 44 -11.51 10.90 -3.77
N ARG A 45 -11.42 11.77 -2.75
CA ARG A 45 -10.30 12.70 -2.60
C ARG A 45 -8.95 11.98 -2.45
N ILE A 46 -8.88 10.94 -1.63
CA ILE A 46 -7.61 10.21 -1.43
C ILE A 46 -7.30 9.21 -2.55
N SER A 47 -8.23 8.94 -3.47
CA SER A 47 -8.03 8.01 -4.58
C SER A 47 -7.15 8.57 -5.69
N THR A 48 -6.82 9.86 -5.65
CA THR A 48 -5.94 10.52 -6.61
C THR A 48 -4.71 11.10 -5.91
N PRO A 49 -3.50 10.97 -6.49
CA PRO A 49 -2.30 11.58 -5.93
C PRO A 49 -2.39 13.11 -5.98
N THR A 50 -1.78 13.79 -5.01
CA THR A 50 -1.58 15.25 -5.08
C THR A 50 -0.37 15.61 -5.94
N LEU A 51 0.54 14.65 -6.10
CA LEU A 51 1.77 14.77 -6.86
C LEU A 51 1.81 13.60 -7.87
N ASP A 52 1.50 13.90 -9.13
CA ASP A 52 1.37 12.96 -10.25
C ASP A 52 2.42 13.20 -11.36
N ASP A 53 3.20 14.27 -11.23
CA ASP A 53 4.26 14.61 -12.16
C ASP A 53 5.56 13.84 -11.85
N TRP A 54 6.39 13.70 -12.89
CA TRP A 54 7.70 13.09 -12.71
C TRP A 54 8.59 14.02 -11.89
N HIS A 55 9.07 13.52 -10.77
CA HIS A 55 10.11 14.16 -10.00
C HIS A 55 10.97 13.08 -9.34
N LEU A 56 12.26 13.38 -9.17
CA LEU A 56 13.15 12.52 -8.41
C LEU A 56 12.97 12.82 -6.92
N GLU A 57 12.44 11.85 -6.18
CA GLU A 57 12.35 11.97 -4.73
C GLU A 57 13.74 11.99 -4.13
N ARG A 58 14.05 12.99 -3.30
CA ARG A 58 15.43 13.27 -2.85
C ARG A 58 15.95 12.28 -1.83
N VAL A 59 15.06 11.59 -1.10
CA VAL A 59 15.45 10.62 -0.07
C VAL A 59 15.53 9.22 -0.66
N ALA A 60 14.45 8.75 -1.31
CA ALA A 60 14.36 7.41 -1.85
C ALA A 60 15.06 7.27 -3.22
N LEU A 61 15.37 8.38 -3.90
CA LEU A 61 16.09 8.43 -5.17
C LEU A 61 15.44 7.63 -6.31
N TRP A 62 14.11 7.51 -6.29
CA TRP A 62 13.31 6.91 -7.37
C TRP A 62 12.04 7.74 -7.61
N PRO A 63 11.47 7.71 -8.83
CA PRO A 63 10.27 8.47 -9.15
C PRO A 63 9.04 7.84 -8.47
N VAL A 64 8.28 8.65 -7.73
CA VAL A 64 7.12 8.20 -6.95
C VAL A 64 5.94 9.14 -7.18
N ARG A 65 4.72 8.60 -7.16
CA ARG A 65 3.52 9.43 -7.00
C ARG A 65 3.07 9.38 -5.55
N LYS A 66 2.74 10.53 -4.99
CA LYS A 66 2.43 10.66 -3.57
C LYS A 66 1.24 11.59 -3.35
N GLY A 67 0.57 11.39 -2.23
CA GLY A 67 -0.51 12.27 -1.78
C GLY A 67 -1.20 11.67 -0.56
N HIS A 68 -1.77 12.52 0.29
CA HIS A 68 -2.63 12.08 1.40
C HIS A 68 -2.04 10.98 2.32
N GLY A 69 -0.71 10.84 2.40
CA GLY A 69 -0.03 9.81 3.19
C GLY A 69 0.24 8.47 2.45
N PHE A 70 -0.10 8.38 1.16
CA PHE A 70 0.04 7.16 0.35
C PHE A 70 0.97 7.34 -0.85
N PHE A 71 1.40 6.20 -1.38
CA PHE A 71 2.05 6.04 -2.67
C PHE A 71 1.01 5.56 -3.69
N TYR A 72 1.17 5.99 -4.94
CA TYR A 72 0.18 5.73 -5.99
C TYR A 72 0.82 5.12 -7.22
N ASP A 73 0.10 4.20 -7.84
CA ASP A 73 0.41 3.64 -9.16
C ASP A 73 -0.81 3.70 -10.07
N ARG A 74 -0.57 3.61 -11.38
CA ARG A 74 -1.68 3.52 -12.35
C ARG A 74 -2.40 2.19 -12.15
N ASN A 75 -3.73 2.22 -12.18
CA ASN A 75 -4.53 1.02 -12.09
C ASN A 75 -4.25 0.10 -13.31
N PRO A 76 -3.96 -1.19 -13.10
CA PRO A 76 -3.60 -2.10 -14.18
C PRO A 76 -4.80 -2.61 -15.00
N LEU A 77 -6.03 -2.38 -14.53
CA LEU A 77 -7.28 -2.81 -15.19
C LEU A 77 -8.13 -1.63 -15.68
N VAL A 78 -8.14 -0.52 -14.95
CA VAL A 78 -9.04 0.62 -15.21
C VAL A 78 -8.25 1.85 -15.68
N PRO A 79 -8.26 2.18 -16.98
CA PRO A 79 -7.51 3.31 -17.51
C PRO A 79 -7.85 4.65 -16.83
N GLY A 80 -6.83 5.45 -16.55
CA GLY A 80 -6.99 6.77 -15.93
C GLY A 80 -7.30 6.76 -14.43
N LYS A 81 -7.41 5.58 -13.80
CA LYS A 81 -7.56 5.44 -12.34
C LYS A 81 -6.22 5.08 -11.69
N PHE A 82 -6.18 5.25 -10.37
CA PHE A 82 -5.03 4.92 -9.55
C PHE A 82 -5.37 3.84 -8.54
N VAL A 83 -4.33 3.13 -8.13
CA VAL A 83 -4.29 2.33 -6.91
C VAL A 83 -3.41 3.06 -5.92
N PHE A 84 -3.69 2.92 -4.62
CA PHE A 84 -2.91 3.60 -3.60
C PHE A 84 -2.58 2.68 -2.43
N GLY A 85 -1.52 2.99 -1.71
CA GLY A 85 -1.05 2.12 -0.65
C GLY A 85 0.18 2.66 0.05
N HIS A 86 0.84 1.81 0.82
CA HIS A 86 2.10 2.17 1.46
C HIS A 86 3.07 0.98 1.47
N PRO A 87 4.28 1.13 0.92
CA PRO A 87 5.34 0.16 1.09
C PRO A 87 5.97 0.29 2.48
N GLY A 88 6.29 -0.83 3.12
CA GLY A 88 7.09 -0.85 4.33
C GLY A 88 8.43 -1.52 4.07
N TYR A 89 9.43 -1.12 4.87
CA TYR A 89 10.74 -1.77 4.85
C TYR A 89 10.59 -3.27 5.16
N GLY A 90 11.36 -4.12 4.46
CA GLY A 90 11.19 -5.58 4.55
C GLY A 90 10.23 -6.17 3.52
N CYS A 91 9.86 -5.39 2.50
CA CYS A 91 8.95 -5.76 1.42
C CYS A 91 7.48 -5.95 1.80
N GLN A 92 7.09 -5.57 3.01
CA GLN A 92 5.68 -5.52 3.39
C GLN A 92 4.97 -4.41 2.60
N PHE A 93 3.70 -4.62 2.26
CA PHE A 93 2.94 -3.70 1.42
C PHE A 93 1.44 -3.84 1.68
N VAL A 94 0.73 -2.73 1.67
CA VAL A 94 -0.73 -2.70 1.54
C VAL A 94 -1.12 -1.84 0.34
N LEU A 95 -2.02 -2.35 -0.48
CA LEU A 95 -2.57 -1.70 -1.66
C LEU A 95 -4.10 -1.73 -1.58
N ALA A 96 -4.72 -0.62 -1.92
CA ALA A 96 -6.15 -0.46 -2.10
C ALA A 96 -6.45 0.01 -3.52
N ASP A 97 -7.44 -0.62 -4.13
CA ASP A 97 -7.96 -0.30 -5.45
C ASP A 97 -9.46 0.00 -5.34
N PRO A 98 -9.82 1.28 -5.24
CA PRO A 98 -11.22 1.71 -5.17
C PRO A 98 -12.04 1.33 -6.41
N SER A 99 -11.40 1.23 -7.58
CA SER A 99 -12.10 0.98 -8.85
C SER A 99 -12.54 -0.47 -8.97
N ASN A 100 -11.75 -1.40 -8.43
CA ASN A 100 -12.05 -2.82 -8.41
C ASN A 100 -12.51 -3.35 -7.04
N GLN A 101 -12.72 -2.45 -6.04
CA GLN A 101 -13.07 -2.81 -4.66
C GLN A 101 -12.14 -3.88 -4.08
N LEU A 102 -10.84 -3.73 -4.32
CA LEU A 102 -9.82 -4.72 -4.01
C LEU A 102 -8.83 -4.17 -2.98
N THR A 103 -8.41 -5.02 -2.05
CA THR A 103 -7.28 -4.76 -1.18
C THR A 103 -6.29 -5.92 -1.24
N ILE A 104 -5.00 -5.62 -1.32
CA ILE A 104 -3.91 -6.60 -1.25
C ILE A 104 -3.01 -6.21 -0.08
N ALA A 105 -2.82 -7.12 0.87
CA ALA A 105 -1.87 -6.95 1.96
C ALA A 105 -0.85 -8.10 1.95
N TYR A 106 0.42 -7.74 2.03
CA TYR A 106 1.53 -8.67 2.19
C TYR A 106 2.38 -8.25 3.38
N VAL A 107 2.47 -9.11 4.39
CA VAL A 107 3.34 -8.94 5.55
C VAL A 107 4.20 -10.18 5.72
N ALA A 108 5.44 -10.01 6.20
CA ALA A 108 6.36 -11.10 6.40
C ALA A 108 7.34 -10.79 7.55
N ASN A 109 7.71 -11.81 8.32
CA ASN A 109 8.68 -11.69 9.41
C ASN A 109 10.13 -11.80 8.92
N GLY A 110 10.33 -12.36 7.72
CA GLY A 110 11.63 -12.42 7.07
C GLY A 110 11.97 -11.09 6.40
N LEU A 111 12.85 -10.30 7.05
CA LEU A 111 13.31 -9.02 6.54
C LEU A 111 14.05 -9.21 5.21
N LYS A 112 13.60 -8.46 4.19
CA LYS A 112 14.23 -8.40 2.87
C LYS A 112 14.86 -7.02 2.71
N THR A 113 16.04 -6.97 2.08
CA THR A 113 16.71 -5.71 1.73
C THR A 113 16.00 -5.07 0.54
N GLY A 114 14.81 -4.52 0.77
CA GLY A 114 13.98 -3.94 -0.28
C GLY A 114 12.69 -3.31 0.24
N THR A 115 12.09 -2.49 -0.63
CA THR A 115 10.79 -1.85 -0.44
C THR A 115 10.08 -1.77 -1.79
N ALA A 116 8.74 -1.82 -1.82
CA ALA A 116 7.95 -1.63 -3.05
C ALA A 116 8.42 -2.49 -4.24
N GLU A 117 8.76 -1.85 -5.37
CA GLU A 117 9.02 -2.47 -6.67
C GLU A 117 10.20 -3.45 -6.71
N VAL A 118 11.15 -3.35 -5.77
CA VAL A 118 12.28 -4.30 -5.70
C VAL A 118 11.89 -5.63 -5.01
N CYS A 119 10.63 -5.78 -4.58
CA CYS A 119 10.16 -6.92 -3.81
C CYS A 119 9.43 -7.94 -4.68
N THR A 120 10.18 -8.88 -5.26
CA THR A 120 9.68 -9.88 -6.22
C THR A 120 8.47 -10.67 -5.73
N THR A 121 8.44 -11.07 -4.45
CA THR A 121 7.32 -11.86 -3.89
C THR A 121 6.01 -11.08 -3.95
N TYR A 122 6.02 -9.82 -3.47
CA TYR A 122 4.84 -8.97 -3.50
C TYR A 122 4.39 -8.70 -4.94
N MET A 123 5.32 -8.35 -5.83
CA MET A 123 5.01 -8.09 -7.25
C MET A 123 4.36 -9.29 -7.94
N ARG A 124 4.83 -10.52 -7.66
CA ARG A 124 4.23 -11.74 -8.20
C ARG A 124 2.82 -11.97 -7.66
N LEU A 125 2.59 -11.74 -6.36
CA LEU A 125 1.27 -11.84 -5.75
C LEU A 125 0.31 -10.81 -6.35
N GLN A 126 0.71 -9.54 -6.41
CA GLN A 126 -0.10 -8.47 -6.98
C GLN A 126 -0.49 -8.79 -8.43
N ARG A 127 0.47 -9.23 -9.26
CA ARG A 127 0.21 -9.62 -10.64
C ARG A 127 -0.79 -10.77 -10.73
N ALA A 128 -0.59 -11.84 -9.95
CA ALA A 128 -1.48 -12.98 -9.95
C ALA A 128 -2.92 -12.61 -9.53
N VAL A 129 -3.09 -11.70 -8.56
CA VAL A 129 -4.42 -11.20 -8.17
C VAL A 129 -5.09 -10.44 -9.32
N TYR A 130 -4.38 -9.52 -9.99
CA TYR A 130 -4.95 -8.79 -11.11
C TYR A 130 -5.20 -9.66 -12.34
N ASP A 131 -4.37 -10.66 -12.59
CA ASP A 131 -4.60 -11.64 -13.66
C ASP A 131 -5.88 -12.46 -13.36
N ALA A 132 -6.09 -12.91 -12.11
CA ALA A 132 -7.32 -13.61 -11.71
C ALA A 132 -8.60 -12.77 -11.84
N LEU A 133 -8.51 -11.44 -11.67
CA LEU A 133 -9.63 -10.51 -11.86
C LEU A 133 -9.93 -10.21 -13.34
N ARG A 134 -8.97 -10.43 -14.25
CA ARG A 134 -9.22 -10.30 -15.70
C ARG A 134 -9.99 -11.48 -16.26
N ASP A 135 -9.81 -12.65 -15.65
CA ASP A 135 -10.39 -13.91 -16.09
C ASP A 135 -11.78 -14.18 -15.47
N SER A 136 -12.25 -13.32 -14.57
CA SER A 136 -13.56 -13.38 -13.91
C SER A 136 -14.63 -12.57 -14.63
#